data_AF-A0A353M369-F1
#
_entry.id   AF-A0A353M369-F1
#
_cell.length_a   1.000
_cell.length_b   1.000
_cell.length_c   1.000
_cell.angle_alpha   90.00
_cell.angle_beta   90.00
_cell.angle_gamma   90.00
#
_symmetry.space_group_name_H-M   'P 1'
#
loop_
_entity.id
_entity.type
_entity.pdbx_description
1 polymer ?
#
loop_
_entity_poly.entity_id
_entity_poly.type
_entity_poly.pdbx_seq_one_letter_code
_entity_poly.pdbx_strand_id
1 'polypeptide(L)'
;MKELEKLRQELATTDKALAEHFLQRMNFVDRVADHKQRVKSKVYAPEQEAKVLERVQSQMPPELAPYGRVFLETLMRLSRERQYERLIDQDPSWPLGRVLGEAQGRSPQVNKVIIPKGLGGDGARAAQHMYPDASIAQVENLDGICRQVLDGQADLAILPMQEEVFFLLEEHGLFIQACSICADTRFLAVGRQLTVPAGEGLMGLLIRADDQVKALSLAVQVLADLNLGVVQIQPLQDSSLYLSFLAVPGNPQIVRALYQLEKEAPGMYLLGWYDQRFCSISRVNSRG
;
A
#
# COMPACT_ATOMS: atom_id res chain seq x y z
N MET A 1 38.06 29.29 1.72
CA MET A 1 38.01 28.29 0.63
C MET A 1 38.84 27.04 0.92
N LYS A 2 40.15 27.14 1.23
CA LYS A 2 41.02 25.94 1.45
C LYS A 2 40.61 25.03 2.62
N GLU A 3 40.14 25.58 3.74
CA GLU A 3 39.74 24.76 4.90
C GLU A 3 38.45 23.97 4.64
N LEU A 4 37.47 24.59 4.00
CA LEU A 4 36.24 23.90 3.58
C LEU A 4 36.53 22.77 2.58
N GLU A 5 37.46 23.00 1.65
CA GLU A 5 37.91 21.98 0.71
C GLU A 5 38.52 20.78 1.44
N LYS A 6 39.35 21.03 2.45
CA LYS A 6 39.96 19.98 3.28
C LYS A 6 38.91 19.19 4.06
N LEU A 7 37.95 19.88 4.70
CA LEU A 7 36.85 19.22 5.40
C LEU A 7 36.01 18.35 4.44
N ARG A 8 35.77 18.80 3.21
CA ARG A 8 35.08 18.00 2.18
C ARG A 8 35.86 16.75 1.79
N GLN A 9 37.20 16.82 1.72
CA GLN A 9 38.04 15.66 1.44
C GLN A 9 38.02 14.64 2.58
N GLU A 10 38.05 15.12 3.83
CA GLU A 10 37.93 14.27 5.03
C GLU A 10 36.53 13.60 5.10
N LEU A 11 35.47 14.33 4.77
CA LEU A 11 34.12 13.77 4.63
C LEU A 11 34.06 12.69 3.54
N ALA A 12 34.60 12.95 2.35
CA ALA A 12 34.62 11.97 1.27
C ALA A 12 35.34 10.67 1.65
N THR A 13 36.40 10.77 2.44
CA THR A 13 37.12 9.59 2.97
C THR A 13 36.24 8.81 3.95
N THR A 14 35.51 9.52 4.81
CA THR A 14 34.56 8.94 5.77
C THR A 14 33.39 8.27 5.05
N ASP A 15 32.80 8.93 4.05
CA ASP A 15 31.69 8.39 3.25
C ASP A 15 32.07 7.08 2.55
N LYS A 16 33.31 6.99 2.05
CA LYS A 16 33.84 5.76 1.48
C LYS A 16 33.89 4.62 2.51
N ALA A 17 34.41 4.88 3.71
CA ALA A 17 34.45 3.88 4.78
C ALA A 17 33.04 3.46 5.24
N LEU A 18 32.10 4.41 5.31
CA LEU A 18 30.70 4.13 5.61
C LEU A 18 30.07 3.21 4.56
N ALA A 19 30.33 3.46 3.27
CA ALA A 19 29.85 2.60 2.19
C ALA A 19 30.44 1.18 2.27
N GLU A 20 31.74 1.04 2.55
CA GLU A 20 32.40 -0.26 2.72
C GLU A 20 31.81 -1.04 3.90
N HIS A 21 31.60 -0.40 5.05
CA HIS A 21 30.95 -1.03 6.20
C HIS A 21 29.48 -1.35 5.95
N PHE A 22 28.76 -0.53 5.19
CA PHE A 22 27.40 -0.82 4.78
C PHE A 22 27.33 -2.07 3.90
N LEU A 23 28.22 -2.22 2.92
CA LEU A 23 28.30 -3.42 2.09
C LEU A 23 28.59 -4.67 2.93
N GLN A 24 29.53 -4.57 3.87
CA GLN A 24 29.80 -5.66 4.81
C GLN A 24 28.58 -6.02 5.64
N ARG A 25 27.83 -5.01 6.13
CA ARG A 25 26.57 -5.21 6.83
C ARG A 25 25.55 -5.96 5.96
N MET A 26 25.37 -5.56 4.70
CA MET A 26 24.41 -6.22 3.79
C MET A 26 24.76 -7.69 3.54
N ASN A 27 26.04 -8.04 3.45
CA ASN A 27 26.47 -9.44 3.38
C ASN A 27 26.08 -10.25 4.62
N PHE A 28 26.14 -9.66 5.82
CA PHE A 28 25.64 -10.29 7.03
C PHE A 28 24.12 -10.40 7.03
N VAL A 29 23.41 -9.39 6.54
CA VAL A 29 21.95 -9.39 6.41
C VAL A 29 21.48 -10.54 5.52
N ASP A 30 22.13 -10.77 4.38
CA ASP A 30 21.81 -11.89 3.48
C ASP A 30 21.97 -13.25 4.21
N ARG A 31 23.06 -13.43 4.96
CA ARG A 31 23.29 -14.64 5.77
C ARG A 31 22.27 -14.79 6.90
N VAL A 32 21.82 -13.68 7.50
CA VAL A 32 20.77 -13.68 8.53
C VAL A 32 19.44 -14.08 7.91
N ALA A 33 19.09 -13.60 6.72
CA ALA A 33 17.91 -14.05 5.98
C ALA A 33 17.93 -15.58 5.79
N ASP A 34 19.03 -16.13 5.25
CA ASP A 34 19.17 -17.57 5.00
C ASP A 34 19.08 -18.40 6.29
N HIS A 35 19.58 -17.87 7.40
CA HIS A 35 19.44 -18.52 8.71
C HIS A 35 17.99 -18.48 9.20
N LYS A 36 17.36 -17.28 9.23
CA LYS A 36 15.98 -17.08 9.68
C LYS A 36 14.99 -17.91 8.89
N GLN A 37 15.23 -18.07 7.59
CA GLN A 37 14.42 -18.92 6.73
C GLN A 37 14.48 -20.39 7.16
N ARG A 38 15.68 -20.93 7.38
CA ARG A 38 15.87 -22.34 7.80
C ARG A 38 15.19 -22.64 9.14
N VAL A 39 15.27 -21.71 10.09
CA VAL A 39 14.65 -21.86 11.42
C VAL A 39 13.22 -21.32 11.49
N LYS A 40 12.67 -20.81 10.38
CA LYS A 40 11.33 -20.21 10.26
C LYS A 40 11.05 -19.12 11.30
N SER A 41 12.04 -18.26 11.57
CA SER A 41 11.88 -17.11 12.47
C SER A 41 11.51 -15.83 11.73
N LYS A 42 10.82 -14.90 12.41
CA LYS A 42 10.41 -13.61 11.84
C LYS A 42 11.60 -12.72 11.50
N VAL A 43 11.47 -11.95 10.41
CA VAL A 43 12.45 -10.93 10.02
C VAL A 43 12.42 -9.77 11.02
N TYR A 44 11.25 -9.19 11.26
CA TYR A 44 11.08 -8.13 12.24
C TYR A 44 11.09 -8.68 13.67
N ALA A 45 11.97 -8.11 14.50
CA ALA A 45 12.19 -8.51 15.88
C ALA A 45 12.32 -7.25 16.77
N PRO A 46 11.20 -6.61 17.16
CA PRO A 46 11.19 -5.27 17.75
C PRO A 46 12.00 -5.18 19.06
N GLU A 47 11.90 -6.18 19.93
CA GLU A 47 12.66 -6.21 21.19
C GLU A 47 14.17 -6.27 20.95
N GLN A 48 14.61 -7.02 19.94
CA GLN A 48 16.02 -7.13 19.60
C GLN A 48 16.54 -5.83 18.97
N GLU A 49 15.74 -5.19 18.13
CA GLU A 49 16.08 -3.89 17.54
C GLU A 49 16.17 -2.80 18.61
N ALA A 50 15.21 -2.75 19.54
CA ALA A 50 15.22 -1.81 20.67
C ALA A 50 16.51 -1.91 21.51
N LYS A 51 16.94 -3.13 21.85
CA LYS A 51 18.21 -3.37 22.57
C LYS A 51 19.43 -2.83 21.83
N VAL A 52 19.45 -3.00 20.50
CA VAL A 52 20.58 -2.52 19.68
C VAL A 52 20.57 -0.99 19.58
N LEU A 53 19.39 -0.38 19.48
CA LEU A 53 19.21 1.08 19.47
C LEU A 53 19.63 1.72 20.80
N GLU A 54 19.18 1.18 21.94
CA GLU A 54 19.58 1.64 23.28
C GLU A 54 21.10 1.59 23.48
N ARG A 55 21.72 0.48 23.05
CA ARG A 55 23.18 0.33 23.14
C ARG A 55 23.90 1.42 22.35
N VAL A 56 23.51 1.68 21.10
CA VAL A 56 24.16 2.71 20.28
C VAL A 56 23.94 4.10 20.87
N GLN A 57 22.72 4.39 21.35
CA GLN A 57 22.40 5.65 21.97
C GLN A 57 23.25 5.92 23.22
N SER A 58 23.51 4.90 24.04
CA SER A 58 24.35 5.01 25.25
C SER A 58 25.85 5.25 24.97
N GLN A 59 26.31 4.92 23.76
CA GLN A 59 27.72 5.06 23.35
C GLN A 59 28.01 6.41 22.66
N MET A 60 26.98 7.19 22.37
CA MET A 60 27.12 8.47 21.68
C MET A 60 27.05 9.65 22.66
N PRO A 61 27.73 10.78 22.35
CA PRO A 61 27.53 12.03 23.07
C PRO A 61 26.04 12.43 23.09
N PRO A 62 25.52 13.06 24.17
CA PRO A 62 24.11 13.40 24.29
C PRO A 62 23.54 14.20 23.11
N GLU A 63 24.35 15.09 22.53
CA GLU A 63 23.99 15.94 21.39
C GLU A 63 23.82 15.16 20.08
N LEU A 64 24.54 14.05 19.92
CA LEU A 64 24.56 13.23 18.70
C LEU A 64 23.72 11.95 18.82
N ALA A 65 23.36 11.55 20.04
CA ALA A 65 22.60 10.34 20.33
C ALA A 65 21.28 10.22 19.54
N PRO A 66 20.45 11.28 19.37
CA PRO A 66 19.24 11.19 18.53
C PRO A 66 19.54 10.90 17.06
N TYR A 67 20.60 11.49 16.50
CA TYR A 67 20.99 11.27 15.10
C TYR A 67 21.49 9.85 14.87
N GLY A 68 22.30 9.31 15.80
CA GLY A 68 22.76 7.93 15.73
C GLY A 68 21.64 6.91 15.81
N ARG A 69 20.61 7.20 16.62
CA ARG A 69 19.41 6.38 16.69
C ARG A 69 18.70 6.30 15.34
N VAL A 70 18.41 7.46 14.73
CA VAL A 70 17.72 7.53 13.42
C VAL A 70 18.54 6.85 12.32
N PHE A 71 19.86 7.05 12.32
CA PHE A 71 20.78 6.38 11.38
C PHE A 71 20.65 4.86 11.49
N LEU A 72 20.68 4.31 12.71
CA LEU A 72 20.60 2.87 12.92
C LEU A 72 19.21 2.31 12.66
N GLU A 73 18.14 3.04 12.99
CA GLU A 73 16.76 2.69 12.62
C GLU A 73 16.62 2.56 11.09
N THR A 74 17.18 3.52 10.35
CA THR A 74 17.24 3.49 8.87
C THR A 74 17.98 2.26 8.38
N LEU A 75 19.17 1.97 8.93
CA LEU A 75 19.94 0.78 8.56
C LEU A 75 19.19 -0.53 8.87
N MET A 76 18.46 -0.60 9.99
CA MET A 76 17.65 -1.77 10.34
C MET A 76 16.50 -1.96 9.36
N ARG A 77 15.78 -0.89 9.02
CA ARG A 77 14.70 -0.92 8.04
C ARG A 77 15.18 -1.44 6.67
N LEU A 78 16.28 -0.88 6.15
CA LEU A 78 16.91 -1.36 4.91
C LEU A 78 17.36 -2.83 5.01
N SER A 79 17.84 -3.25 6.19
CA SER A 79 18.20 -4.65 6.43
C SER A 79 16.98 -5.57 6.36
N ARG A 80 15.81 -5.13 6.86
CA ARG A 80 14.57 -5.91 6.79
C ARG A 80 14.03 -5.97 5.37
N GLU A 81 14.02 -4.85 4.67
CA GLU A 81 13.64 -4.77 3.25
C GLU A 81 14.45 -5.77 2.40
N ARG A 82 15.78 -5.82 2.57
CA ARG A 82 16.64 -6.80 1.89
C ARG A 82 16.34 -8.24 2.28
N GLN A 83 16.05 -8.51 3.56
CA GLN A 83 15.65 -9.85 3.99
C GLN A 83 14.32 -10.26 3.33
N TYR A 84 13.32 -9.38 3.28
CA TYR A 84 12.04 -9.67 2.66
C TYR A 84 12.15 -9.90 1.16
N GLU A 85 12.95 -9.09 0.45
CA GLU A 85 13.23 -9.28 -0.98
C GLU A 85 13.70 -10.70 -1.28
N ARG A 86 14.56 -11.28 -0.43
CA ARG A 86 15.05 -12.65 -0.62
C ARG A 86 14.00 -13.71 -0.30
N LEU A 87 13.10 -13.42 0.63
CA LEU A 87 12.16 -14.39 1.18
C LEU A 87 10.83 -14.45 0.41
N ILE A 88 10.49 -13.41 -0.34
CA ILE A 88 9.17 -13.24 -0.95
C ILE A 88 8.80 -14.38 -1.91
N ASP A 89 9.70 -14.73 -2.83
CA ASP A 89 9.50 -15.83 -3.80
C ASP A 89 9.51 -17.22 -3.14
N GLN A 90 9.90 -17.28 -1.86
CA GLN A 90 10.06 -18.50 -1.09
C GLN A 90 8.96 -18.67 -0.03
N ASP A 91 7.98 -17.75 0.04
CA ASP A 91 6.81 -17.83 0.92
C ASP A 91 5.56 -18.27 0.11
N PRO A 92 5.34 -19.58 -0.12
CA PRO A 92 4.15 -20.07 -0.82
C PRO A 92 2.85 -19.89 -0.02
N SER A 93 2.98 -19.51 1.27
CA SER A 93 1.84 -19.31 2.16
C SER A 93 1.33 -17.87 2.16
N TRP A 94 2.01 -16.95 1.48
CA TRP A 94 1.62 -15.54 1.42
C TRP A 94 0.29 -15.35 0.66
N PRO A 95 -0.84 -15.09 1.36
CA PRO A 95 -2.15 -15.08 0.72
C PRO A 95 -2.29 -13.96 -0.30
N LEU A 96 -1.82 -12.75 0.04
CA LEU A 96 -1.87 -11.61 -0.86
C LEU A 96 -1.01 -11.80 -2.11
N GLY A 97 0.14 -12.48 -1.99
CA GLY A 97 0.96 -12.88 -3.13
C GLY A 97 0.21 -13.74 -4.14
N ARG A 98 -0.59 -14.71 -3.63
CA ARG A 98 -1.46 -15.54 -4.49
C ARG A 98 -2.55 -14.71 -5.15
N VAL A 99 -3.24 -13.85 -4.40
CA VAL A 99 -4.30 -12.97 -4.93
C VAL A 99 -3.75 -12.04 -6.02
N LEU A 100 -2.55 -11.48 -5.83
CA LEU A 100 -1.87 -10.64 -6.83
C LEU A 100 -1.51 -11.43 -8.09
N GLY A 101 -0.93 -12.63 -7.93
CA GLY A 101 -0.58 -13.49 -9.08
C GLY A 101 -1.81 -13.93 -9.87
N GLU A 102 -2.89 -14.26 -9.18
CA GLU A 102 -4.18 -14.60 -9.77
C GLU A 102 -4.86 -13.44 -10.49
N ALA A 103 -4.70 -12.21 -10.00
CA ALA A 103 -5.29 -11.01 -10.58
C ALA A 103 -4.63 -10.57 -11.89
N GLN A 104 -3.39 -11.00 -12.14
CA GLN A 104 -2.67 -10.66 -13.38
C GLN A 104 -3.38 -11.25 -14.60
N GLY A 105 -3.64 -10.40 -15.60
CA GLY A 105 -4.30 -10.80 -16.84
C GLY A 105 -5.80 -11.10 -16.72
N ARG A 106 -6.42 -10.91 -15.54
CA ARG A 106 -7.87 -11.00 -15.40
C ARG A 106 -8.54 -9.78 -16.00
N SER A 107 -9.56 -10.03 -16.83
CA SER A 107 -10.52 -9.04 -17.27
C SER A 107 -11.92 -9.63 -17.07
N PRO A 108 -12.54 -9.41 -15.89
CA PRO A 108 -13.85 -10.00 -15.61
C PRO A 108 -14.91 -9.38 -16.51
N GLN A 109 -15.75 -10.21 -17.11
CA GLN A 109 -16.93 -9.75 -17.82
C GLN A 109 -17.96 -9.24 -16.79
N VAL A 110 -18.47 -8.03 -17.00
CA VAL A 110 -19.44 -7.39 -16.11
C VAL A 110 -20.77 -7.29 -16.85
N ASN A 111 -21.77 -8.05 -16.40
CA ASN A 111 -23.11 -8.10 -16.99
C ASN A 111 -24.16 -7.44 -16.08
N LYS A 112 -23.95 -7.48 -14.77
CA LYS A 112 -24.87 -6.92 -13.78
C LYS A 112 -24.13 -6.11 -12.73
N VAL A 113 -24.54 -4.85 -12.61
CA VAL A 113 -24.04 -3.89 -11.64
C VAL A 113 -25.17 -3.52 -10.69
N ILE A 114 -24.87 -3.42 -9.40
CA ILE A 114 -25.82 -2.92 -8.40
C ILE A 114 -25.37 -1.57 -7.83
N ILE A 115 -26.34 -0.69 -7.58
CA ILE A 115 -26.10 0.62 -6.99
C ILE A 115 -27.02 0.85 -5.78
N PRO A 116 -26.59 1.61 -4.76
CA PRO A 116 -27.47 2.04 -3.68
C PRO A 116 -28.65 2.87 -4.19
N LYS A 117 -29.87 2.55 -3.74
CA LYS A 117 -31.11 3.22 -4.17
C LYS A 117 -31.10 4.74 -3.92
N GLY A 118 -30.42 5.19 -2.86
CA GLY A 118 -30.31 6.59 -2.47
C GLY A 118 -29.36 7.45 -3.33
N LEU A 119 -28.55 6.84 -4.22
CA LEU A 119 -27.58 7.56 -5.05
C LEU A 119 -28.15 8.21 -6.31
N GLY A 120 -29.46 8.08 -6.54
CA GLY A 120 -30.16 8.76 -7.61
C GLY A 120 -29.59 8.49 -9.00
N GLY A 121 -29.65 9.50 -9.87
CA GLY A 121 -29.19 9.41 -11.26
C GLY A 121 -27.67 9.36 -11.42
N ASP A 122 -26.89 9.90 -10.50
CA ASP A 122 -25.44 10.00 -10.66
C ASP A 122 -24.73 8.65 -10.46
N GLY A 123 -25.18 7.82 -9.51
CA GLY A 123 -24.70 6.45 -9.37
C GLY A 123 -25.00 5.60 -10.61
N ALA A 124 -26.19 5.77 -11.21
CA ALA A 124 -26.56 5.09 -12.45
C ALA A 124 -25.71 5.58 -13.65
N ARG A 125 -25.46 6.89 -13.74
CA ARG A 125 -24.58 7.46 -14.77
C ARG A 125 -23.14 6.98 -14.62
N ALA A 126 -22.62 6.90 -13.40
CA ALA A 126 -21.30 6.34 -13.13
C ALA A 126 -21.23 4.86 -13.55
N ALA A 127 -22.24 4.06 -13.22
CA ALA A 127 -22.34 2.67 -13.65
C ALA A 127 -22.36 2.53 -15.18
N GLN A 128 -23.18 3.32 -15.87
CA GLN A 128 -23.25 3.32 -17.35
C GLN A 128 -21.94 3.79 -17.98
N HIS A 129 -21.24 4.75 -17.36
CA HIS A 129 -19.98 5.24 -17.87
C HIS A 129 -18.86 4.19 -17.78
N MET A 130 -18.78 3.49 -16.65
CA MET A 130 -17.76 2.48 -16.41
C MET A 130 -18.07 1.15 -17.12
N TYR A 131 -19.35 0.77 -17.18
CA TYR A 131 -19.84 -0.50 -17.69
C TYR A 131 -21.10 -0.30 -18.56
N PRO A 132 -20.95 0.21 -19.81
CA PRO A 132 -22.07 0.61 -20.66
C PRO A 132 -23.00 -0.53 -21.05
N ASP A 133 -22.48 -1.76 -21.13
CA ASP A 133 -23.24 -2.95 -21.53
C ASP A 133 -23.87 -3.69 -20.34
N ALA A 134 -23.63 -3.24 -19.10
CA ALA A 134 -24.13 -3.91 -17.91
C ALA A 134 -25.57 -3.48 -17.57
N SER A 135 -26.37 -4.46 -17.15
CA SER A 135 -27.66 -4.20 -16.52
C SER A 135 -27.47 -3.59 -15.13
N ILE A 136 -28.29 -2.58 -14.79
CA ILE A 136 -28.19 -1.86 -13.51
C ILE A 136 -29.40 -2.20 -12.64
N ALA A 137 -29.16 -2.65 -11.42
CA ALA A 137 -30.17 -2.86 -10.40
C ALA A 137 -29.91 -1.99 -9.17
N GLN A 138 -30.97 -1.67 -8.42
CA GLN A 138 -30.89 -0.84 -7.21
C GLN A 138 -31.18 -1.67 -5.96
N VAL A 139 -30.42 -1.41 -4.90
CA VAL A 139 -30.55 -2.10 -3.61
C VAL A 139 -30.50 -1.07 -2.48
N GLU A 140 -31.28 -1.26 -1.42
CA GLU A 140 -31.45 -0.22 -0.38
C GLU A 140 -30.30 -0.17 0.64
N ASN A 141 -29.76 -1.32 1.03
CA ASN A 141 -28.75 -1.44 2.09
C ASN A 141 -27.35 -1.72 1.49
N LEU A 142 -26.34 -0.97 1.91
CA LEU A 142 -24.93 -1.15 1.52
C LEU A 142 -24.41 -2.55 1.87
N ASP A 143 -24.72 -3.05 3.05
CA ASP A 143 -24.32 -4.40 3.47
C ASP A 143 -25.02 -5.48 2.61
N GLY A 144 -26.28 -5.24 2.23
CA GLY A 144 -26.99 -6.10 1.27
C GLY A 144 -26.38 -6.08 -0.14
N ILE A 145 -25.82 -4.93 -0.56
CA ILE A 145 -25.07 -4.79 -1.81
C ILE A 145 -23.80 -5.64 -1.76
N CYS A 146 -23.00 -5.49 -0.71
CA CYS A 146 -21.78 -6.26 -0.52
C CYS A 146 -22.05 -7.77 -0.55
N ARG A 147 -23.09 -8.24 0.17
CA ARG A 147 -23.50 -9.66 0.14
C ARG A 147 -23.91 -10.13 -1.26
N GLN A 148 -24.69 -9.35 -2.00
CA GLN A 148 -25.09 -9.75 -3.36
C GLN A 148 -23.90 -9.86 -4.31
N VAL A 149 -22.89 -8.99 -4.17
CA VAL A 149 -21.64 -9.12 -4.92
C VAL A 149 -20.89 -10.37 -4.49
N LEU A 150 -20.75 -10.63 -3.19
CA LEU A 150 -20.08 -11.81 -2.64
C LEU A 150 -20.71 -13.15 -3.08
N ASP A 151 -22.04 -13.21 -3.05
CA ASP A 151 -22.80 -14.40 -3.44
C ASP A 151 -22.84 -14.60 -4.97
N GLY A 152 -22.30 -13.65 -5.74
CA GLY A 152 -22.30 -13.70 -7.21
C GLY A 152 -23.66 -13.40 -7.84
N GLN A 153 -24.58 -12.78 -7.10
CA GLN A 153 -25.87 -12.32 -7.63
C GLN A 153 -25.75 -11.05 -8.47
N ALA A 154 -24.65 -10.32 -8.29
CA ALA A 154 -24.19 -9.21 -9.13
C ALA A 154 -22.67 -9.33 -9.33
N ASP A 155 -22.18 -8.81 -10.46
CA ASP A 155 -20.74 -8.86 -10.76
C ASP A 155 -19.98 -7.79 -9.99
N LEU A 156 -20.57 -6.59 -9.91
CA LEU A 156 -19.99 -5.42 -9.25
C LEU A 156 -21.04 -4.57 -8.54
N ALA A 157 -20.57 -3.78 -7.58
CA ALA A 157 -21.30 -2.66 -7.01
C ALA A 157 -20.64 -1.33 -7.38
N ILE A 158 -21.44 -0.30 -7.67
CA ILE A 158 -20.95 1.10 -7.75
C ILE A 158 -21.34 1.82 -6.47
N LEU A 159 -20.32 2.22 -5.70
CA LEU A 159 -20.46 2.85 -4.39
C LEU A 159 -19.73 4.20 -4.38
N PRO A 160 -20.23 5.22 -3.66
CA PRO A 160 -19.50 6.48 -3.51
C PRO A 160 -18.24 6.23 -2.68
N MET A 161 -17.16 6.95 -2.98
CA MET A 161 -15.91 6.86 -2.23
C MET A 161 -16.07 7.57 -0.86
N GLN A 162 -16.74 6.90 0.07
CA GLN A 162 -17.00 7.34 1.44
C GLN A 162 -16.34 6.38 2.44
N GLU A 163 -16.16 6.82 3.68
CA GLU A 163 -15.41 6.04 4.67
C GLU A 163 -16.08 4.72 5.05
N GLU A 164 -17.42 4.71 5.11
CA GLU A 164 -18.21 3.51 5.42
C GLU A 164 -17.97 2.41 4.38
N VAL A 165 -17.71 2.80 3.12
CA VAL A 165 -17.40 1.85 2.05
C VAL A 165 -16.07 1.16 2.32
N PHE A 166 -15.02 1.87 2.77
CA PHE A 166 -13.73 1.24 3.07
C PHE A 166 -13.84 0.16 4.15
N PHE A 167 -14.64 0.40 5.19
CA PHE A 167 -14.87 -0.57 6.24
C PHE A 167 -15.67 -1.78 5.74
N LEU A 168 -16.68 -1.55 4.90
CA LEU A 168 -17.44 -2.64 4.27
C LEU A 168 -16.57 -3.50 3.34
N LEU A 169 -15.63 -2.89 2.61
CA LEU A 169 -14.71 -3.63 1.75
C LEU A 169 -13.82 -4.61 2.53
N GLU A 170 -13.29 -4.16 3.66
CA GLU A 170 -12.52 -5.01 4.56
C GLU A 170 -13.39 -6.10 5.20
N GLU A 171 -14.54 -5.74 5.74
CA GLU A 171 -15.46 -6.68 6.40
C GLU A 171 -15.89 -7.82 5.46
N HIS A 172 -16.22 -7.47 4.22
CA HIS A 172 -16.74 -8.41 3.23
C HIS A 172 -15.63 -9.05 2.37
N GLY A 173 -14.37 -8.62 2.48
CA GLY A 173 -13.30 -9.15 1.63
C GLY A 173 -13.42 -8.74 0.16
N LEU A 174 -13.95 -7.54 -0.12
CA LEU A 174 -14.14 -7.01 -1.46
C LEU A 174 -12.99 -6.09 -1.87
N PHE A 175 -12.84 -5.88 -3.18
CA PHE A 175 -11.80 -5.05 -3.77
C PHE A 175 -12.35 -3.95 -4.67
N ILE A 176 -11.73 -2.78 -4.59
CA ILE A 176 -11.88 -1.71 -5.57
C ILE A 176 -11.20 -2.15 -6.87
N GLN A 177 -11.97 -2.18 -7.96
CA GLN A 177 -11.50 -2.59 -9.28
C GLN A 177 -11.36 -1.41 -10.26
N ALA A 178 -12.17 -0.37 -10.08
CA ALA A 178 -12.11 0.84 -10.88
C ALA A 178 -12.68 2.05 -10.11
N CYS A 179 -12.32 3.25 -10.54
CA CYS A 179 -12.83 4.49 -9.96
C CYS A 179 -13.23 5.48 -11.06
N SER A 180 -14.33 6.21 -10.87
CA SER A 180 -14.82 7.24 -11.79
C SER A 180 -15.36 8.46 -11.07
N ILE A 181 -15.24 9.63 -11.68
CA ILE A 181 -15.86 10.86 -11.16
C ILE A 181 -17.12 11.14 -11.97
N CYS A 182 -18.25 11.35 -11.28
CA CYS A 182 -19.50 11.79 -11.88
C CYS A 182 -20.13 12.87 -10.98
N ALA A 183 -20.48 14.03 -11.56
CA ALA A 183 -21.08 15.15 -10.84
C ALA A 183 -20.33 15.50 -9.53
N ASP A 184 -19.01 15.71 -9.64
CA ASP A 184 -18.09 16.01 -8.53
C ASP A 184 -17.98 14.94 -7.41
N THR A 185 -18.62 13.80 -7.59
CA THR A 185 -18.56 12.66 -6.67
C THR A 185 -17.68 11.55 -7.25
N ARG A 186 -16.79 11.01 -6.43
CA ARG A 186 -16.00 9.82 -6.77
C ARG A 186 -16.80 8.57 -6.49
N PHE A 187 -16.85 7.67 -7.46
CA PHE A 187 -17.50 6.38 -7.41
C PHE A 187 -16.47 5.27 -7.59
N LEU A 188 -16.62 4.21 -6.81
CA LEU A 188 -15.81 3.00 -6.80
C LEU A 188 -16.62 1.87 -7.39
N ALA A 189 -16.03 1.15 -8.34
CA ALA A 189 -16.51 -0.17 -8.73
C ALA A 189 -15.86 -1.22 -7.84
N VAL A 190 -16.69 -1.99 -7.16
CA VAL A 190 -16.30 -2.94 -6.12
C VAL A 190 -16.71 -4.34 -6.54
N GLY A 191 -15.78 -5.29 -6.42
CA GLY A 191 -16.00 -6.69 -6.78
C GLY A 191 -15.29 -7.66 -5.84
N ARG A 192 -15.57 -8.96 -6.03
CA ARG A 192 -15.02 -10.04 -5.18
C ARG A 192 -13.55 -10.33 -5.37
N GLN A 193 -13.04 -10.01 -6.54
CA GLN A 193 -11.69 -10.37 -6.95
C GLN A 193 -10.84 -9.12 -7.09
N LEU A 194 -9.58 -9.21 -6.69
CA LEU A 194 -8.61 -8.20 -7.07
C LEU A 194 -8.44 -8.21 -8.59
N THR A 195 -8.40 -7.02 -9.17
CA THR A 195 -8.04 -6.80 -10.58
C THR A 195 -6.75 -6.01 -10.63
N VAL A 196 -6.04 -6.10 -11.76
CA VAL A 196 -4.85 -5.28 -12.03
C VAL A 196 -5.19 -4.37 -13.21
N PRO A 197 -5.02 -3.04 -13.11
CA PRO A 197 -5.23 -2.14 -14.23
C PRO A 197 -4.23 -2.42 -15.35
N ALA A 198 -4.54 -1.98 -16.58
CA ALA A 198 -3.66 -2.20 -17.73
C ALA A 198 -2.39 -1.33 -17.70
N GLY A 199 -2.41 -0.22 -16.95
CA GLY A 199 -1.32 0.72 -16.82
C GLY A 199 -1.16 1.18 -15.37
N GLU A 200 -0.57 2.38 -15.19
CA GLU A 200 -0.47 3.00 -13.87
C GLU A 200 -1.85 3.14 -13.23
N GLY A 201 -1.95 2.73 -11.97
CA GLY A 201 -3.15 2.88 -11.17
C GLY A 201 -2.81 3.24 -9.73
N LEU A 202 -3.83 3.24 -8.89
CA LEU A 202 -3.70 3.38 -7.45
C LEU A 202 -3.84 2.04 -6.76
N MET A 203 -3.04 1.84 -5.73
CA MET A 203 -3.33 0.88 -4.68
C MET A 203 -3.87 1.60 -3.46
N GLY A 204 -5.01 1.11 -2.95
CA GLY A 204 -5.62 1.61 -1.72
C GLY A 204 -5.36 0.66 -0.55
N LEU A 205 -4.90 1.21 0.57
CA LEU A 205 -4.64 0.51 1.83
C LEU A 205 -5.51 1.11 2.93
N LEU A 206 -6.12 0.25 3.74
CA LEU A 206 -6.75 0.61 5.01
C LEU A 206 -5.80 0.23 6.15
N ILE A 207 -5.57 1.13 7.09
CA ILE A 207 -4.72 0.92 8.26
C ILE A 207 -5.59 1.13 9.51
N ARG A 208 -5.79 0.08 10.31
CA ARG A 208 -6.63 0.13 11.53
C ARG A 208 -5.99 0.93 12.67
N ALA A 209 -6.86 1.47 13.54
CA ALA A 209 -6.52 2.39 14.62
C ALA A 209 -5.51 1.84 15.65
N ASP A 210 -5.57 0.54 15.97
CA ASP A 210 -4.83 -0.07 17.08
C ASP A 210 -3.29 0.09 16.99
N ASP A 211 -2.75 0.34 15.79
CA ASP A 211 -1.32 0.63 15.58
C ASP A 211 -1.06 1.77 14.56
N GLN A 212 -2.03 2.69 14.41
CA GLN A 212 -2.09 3.68 13.33
C GLN A 212 -0.79 4.49 13.15
N VAL A 213 -0.20 5.00 14.24
CA VAL A 213 0.97 5.88 14.16
C VAL A 213 2.20 5.13 13.65
N LYS A 214 2.43 3.91 14.15
CA LYS A 214 3.59 3.11 13.73
C LYS A 214 3.37 2.53 12.34
N ALA A 215 2.17 2.02 12.06
CA ALA A 215 1.81 1.46 10.77
C ALA A 215 1.86 2.51 9.66
N LEU A 216 1.37 3.73 9.89
CA LEU A 216 1.48 4.84 8.94
C LEU A 216 2.94 5.22 8.71
N SER A 217 3.70 5.42 9.79
CA SER A 217 5.11 5.83 9.69
C SER A 217 5.92 4.80 8.91
N LEU A 218 5.68 3.51 9.18
CA LEU A 218 6.27 2.40 8.44
C LEU A 218 5.83 2.39 6.98
N ALA A 219 4.53 2.51 6.70
CA ALA A 219 3.97 2.53 5.35
C ALA A 219 4.62 3.63 4.50
N VAL A 220 4.66 4.86 5.01
CA VAL A 220 5.27 5.99 4.31
C VAL A 220 6.77 5.76 4.07
N GLN A 221 7.50 5.23 5.06
CA GLN A 221 8.93 4.94 4.91
C GLN A 221 9.19 3.86 3.86
N VAL A 222 8.52 2.71 3.95
CA VAL A 222 8.68 1.58 3.01
C VAL A 222 8.34 2.01 1.59
N LEU A 223 7.25 2.75 1.40
CA LEU A 223 6.87 3.27 0.09
C LEU A 223 7.93 4.25 -0.42
N ALA A 224 8.44 5.14 0.42
CA ALA A 224 9.49 6.09 0.03
C ALA A 224 10.81 5.41 -0.35
N ASP A 225 11.26 4.41 0.43
CA ASP A 225 12.49 3.65 0.14
C ASP A 225 12.42 2.94 -1.21
N LEU A 226 11.21 2.45 -1.54
CA LEU A 226 10.91 1.75 -2.78
C LEU A 226 10.50 2.68 -3.94
N ASN A 227 10.59 4.00 -3.76
CA ASN A 227 10.19 5.02 -4.75
C ASN A 227 8.73 4.89 -5.21
N LEU A 228 7.83 4.47 -4.32
CA LEU A 228 6.40 4.39 -4.55
C LEU A 228 5.74 5.67 -4.01
N GLY A 229 5.24 6.50 -4.92
CA GLY A 229 4.67 7.81 -4.60
C GLY A 229 3.34 7.70 -3.86
N VAL A 230 3.28 8.15 -2.61
CA VAL A 230 2.03 8.31 -1.85
C VAL A 230 1.21 9.43 -2.49
N VAL A 231 -0.06 9.14 -2.79
CA VAL A 231 -0.98 10.07 -3.46
C VAL A 231 -1.91 10.73 -2.46
N GLN A 232 -2.42 9.95 -1.50
CA GLN A 232 -3.37 10.45 -0.51
C GLN A 232 -3.21 9.70 0.81
N ILE A 233 -3.31 10.44 1.91
CA ILE A 233 -3.51 9.91 3.25
C ILE A 233 -4.75 10.61 3.80
N GLN A 234 -5.76 9.83 4.19
CA GLN A 234 -7.03 10.33 4.69
C GLN A 234 -7.33 9.69 6.05
N PRO A 235 -7.47 10.48 7.13
CA PRO A 235 -8.00 9.96 8.39
C PRO A 235 -9.49 9.66 8.29
N LEU A 236 -9.90 8.58 8.96
CA LEU A 236 -11.28 8.11 9.07
C LEU A 236 -11.80 8.32 10.50
N GLN A 237 -13.13 8.26 10.68
CA GLN A 237 -13.76 8.55 11.98
C GLN A 237 -13.32 7.65 13.14
N ASP A 238 -13.01 6.38 12.89
CA ASP A 238 -12.59 5.40 13.90
C ASP A 238 -11.10 5.47 14.26
N SER A 239 -10.39 6.52 13.81
CA SER A 239 -8.92 6.64 13.84
C SER A 239 -8.18 5.67 12.91
N SER A 240 -8.87 4.97 12.01
CA SER A 240 -8.20 4.30 10.90
C SER A 240 -7.71 5.32 9.86
N LEU A 241 -6.85 4.87 8.93
CA LEU A 241 -6.38 5.66 7.81
C LEU A 241 -6.62 4.93 6.50
N TYR A 242 -7.07 5.70 5.52
CA TYR A 242 -6.96 5.32 4.13
C TYR A 242 -5.68 5.92 3.53
N LEU A 243 -4.81 5.07 2.97
CA LEU A 243 -3.61 5.48 2.26
C LEU A 243 -3.69 4.98 0.81
N SER A 244 -3.38 5.82 -0.17
CA SER A 244 -3.21 5.37 -1.55
C SER A 244 -1.88 5.80 -2.13
N PHE A 245 -1.34 4.97 -3.02
CA PHE A 245 -0.05 5.21 -3.68
C PHE A 245 -0.09 4.75 -5.14
N LEU A 246 0.82 5.30 -5.95
CA LEU A 246 0.97 4.95 -7.36
C LEU A 246 1.56 3.55 -7.53
N ALA A 247 0.93 2.76 -8.39
CA ALA A 247 1.29 1.37 -8.64
C ALA A 247 1.23 1.06 -10.14
N VAL A 248 2.36 0.63 -10.69
CA VAL A 248 2.50 0.20 -12.08
C VAL A 248 2.59 -1.33 -12.16
N PRO A 249 1.72 -2.01 -12.93
CA PRO A 249 1.76 -3.45 -13.14
C PRO A 249 3.15 -3.92 -13.57
N GLY A 250 3.63 -5.00 -12.96
CA GLY A 250 4.96 -5.55 -13.24
C GLY A 250 6.12 -4.88 -12.49
N ASN A 251 5.90 -3.80 -11.71
CA ASN A 251 6.94 -3.26 -10.85
C ASN A 251 7.16 -4.19 -9.61
N PRO A 252 8.33 -4.84 -9.47
CA PRO A 252 8.59 -5.76 -8.36
C PRO A 252 8.64 -5.05 -6.99
N GLN A 253 8.88 -3.74 -6.96
CA GLN A 253 8.91 -2.94 -5.73
C GLN A 253 7.55 -2.93 -5.01
N ILE A 254 6.44 -3.01 -5.76
CA ILE A 254 5.09 -3.06 -5.19
C ILE A 254 4.91 -4.34 -4.37
N VAL A 255 5.31 -5.47 -4.95
CA VAL A 255 5.20 -6.78 -4.31
C VAL A 255 6.07 -6.80 -3.04
N ARG A 256 7.29 -6.24 -3.11
CA ARG A 256 8.17 -6.06 -1.95
C ARG A 256 7.54 -5.19 -0.85
N ALA A 257 6.96 -4.06 -1.22
CA ALA A 257 6.30 -3.14 -0.28
C ALA A 257 5.16 -3.85 0.45
N LEU A 258 4.23 -4.46 -0.30
CA LEU A 258 3.07 -5.14 0.28
C LEU A 258 3.49 -6.29 1.20
N TYR A 259 4.50 -7.07 0.81
CA TYR A 259 5.00 -8.15 1.65
C TYR A 259 5.61 -7.63 2.94
N GLN A 260 6.46 -6.60 2.90
CA GLN A 260 7.02 -6.00 4.10
C GLN A 260 5.95 -5.41 5.02
N LEU A 261 4.99 -4.68 4.45
CA LEU A 261 3.93 -4.05 5.23
C LEU A 261 3.01 -5.07 5.88
N GLU A 262 2.67 -6.17 5.21
CA GLU A 262 1.87 -7.25 5.82
C GLU A 262 2.60 -7.91 7.01
N LYS A 263 3.93 -8.05 6.94
CA LYS A 263 4.72 -8.66 8.03
C LYS A 263 4.99 -7.72 9.21
N GLU A 264 4.97 -6.41 8.99
CA GLU A 264 5.38 -5.40 10.00
C GLU A 264 4.26 -4.48 10.48
N ALA A 265 3.19 -4.31 9.71
CA ALA A 265 2.03 -3.49 10.04
C ALA A 265 0.77 -4.39 10.17
N PRO A 266 0.58 -5.08 11.31
CA PRO A 266 -0.67 -5.80 11.55
C PRO A 266 -1.85 -4.82 11.51
N GLY A 267 -2.94 -5.20 10.85
CA GLY A 267 -4.09 -4.31 10.65
C GLY A 267 -4.03 -3.44 9.39
N MET A 268 -3.07 -3.69 8.50
CA MET A 268 -3.12 -3.20 7.12
C MET A 268 -3.96 -4.13 6.25
N TYR A 269 -4.89 -3.57 5.47
CA TYR A 269 -5.72 -4.28 4.50
C TYR A 269 -5.62 -3.66 3.11
N LEU A 270 -5.43 -4.49 2.07
CA LEU A 270 -5.45 -4.02 0.68
C LEU A 270 -6.89 -3.88 0.20
N LEU A 271 -7.32 -2.64 -0.04
CA LEU A 271 -8.66 -2.34 -0.54
C LEU A 271 -8.78 -2.53 -2.05
N GLY A 272 -7.69 -2.47 -2.82
CA GLY A 272 -7.72 -2.76 -4.26
C GLY A 272 -6.57 -2.16 -5.04
N TRP A 273 -6.49 -2.53 -6.32
CA TRP A 273 -5.60 -1.96 -7.32
C TRP A 273 -6.44 -1.56 -8.52
N TYR A 274 -6.60 -0.26 -8.71
CA TYR A 274 -7.60 0.27 -9.62
C TYR A 274 -7.09 1.47 -10.39
N ASP A 275 -7.67 1.65 -11.57
CA ASP A 275 -7.29 2.75 -12.43
C ASP A 275 -7.97 4.07 -12.03
N GLN A 276 -7.32 5.19 -12.38
CA GLN A 276 -7.90 6.53 -12.37
C GLN A 276 -8.34 7.02 -13.76
N ARG A 277 -8.41 6.15 -14.78
CA ARG A 277 -8.80 6.45 -16.17
C ARG A 277 -10.02 7.36 -16.35
N PHE A 278 -10.89 7.45 -15.34
CA PHE A 278 -12.11 8.26 -15.35
C PHE A 278 -12.09 9.46 -14.38
N CYS A 279 -10.94 9.76 -13.73
CA CYS A 279 -10.75 10.91 -12.84
C CYS A 279 -10.30 12.20 -13.56
N SER A 280 -10.03 12.13 -14.86
CA SER A 280 -9.67 13.28 -15.68
C SER A 280 -10.81 13.64 -16.65
N ILE A 281 -11.86 14.27 -16.13
CA ILE A 281 -12.70 15.12 -16.98
C ILE A 281 -12.02 16.48 -17.08
N SER A 282 -11.42 16.69 -18.25
CA SER A 282 -11.13 17.95 -18.91
C SER A 282 -11.84 19.16 -18.29
N ARG A 283 -11.07 20.13 -17.78
CA ARG A 283 -11.51 21.54 -17.75
C ARG A 283 -11.70 22.00 -19.20
N VAL A 284 -12.85 21.73 -19.80
CA VAL A 284 -13.25 22.33 -21.08
C VAL A 284 -14.71 22.75 -21.00
N ASN A 285 -14.88 24.07 -21.04
CA ASN A 285 -16.05 24.86 -21.41
C ASN A 285 -17.17 25.09 -20.39
N SER A 286 -17.09 26.26 -19.74
CA SER A 286 -18.23 27.18 -19.68
C SER A 286 -17.73 28.64 -19.76
N ARG A 287 -17.41 29.08 -20.98
CA ARG A 287 -17.76 30.44 -21.42
C ARG A 287 -19.02 30.31 -22.25
N GLY A 288 -20.06 30.99 -21.81
CA GLY A 288 -21.36 31.17 -22.44
C GLY A 288 -22.12 32.12 -21.55
#